data_AF-A0A3N1S5I8-F1
#
_entry.id   AF-A0A3N1S5I8-F1
#
_cell.length_a   1.000
_cell.length_b   1.000
_cell.length_c   1.000
_cell.angle_alpha   90.00
_cell.angle_beta   90.00
_cell.angle_gamma   90.00
#
_symmetry.space_group_name_H-M   'P 1'
#
loop_
_entity.id
_entity.type
_entity.pdbx_description
1 polymer ?
#
loop_
_entity_poly.entity_id
_entity_poly.type
_entity_poly.pdbx_seq_one_letter_code
_entity_poly.pdbx_strand_id
1 'polypeptide(L)'
;MIRPGPRVVVLTALQLEFQAVHAHLTDLESYEHEMGTRVEEGALPGTPWRVALAELGEGNTNAAALTERINSWLKPAAVFFVGVAGAIKDGLELGDVVVATKTYAYQGGKLDPGGFMARPSAWDASHWLEQAARHTLRSGEWTIQIRSRRPQRTPAVQLKPIAAGDVVLNSADNPLSDQLRHTYNDAVAIEMESAGFARAVHLAGHLDALTIRGISDKADGQKHAADAGGNQPQAAAHAAAAAITVITALTPPTGTAASEHLPLTGSNGLGPAGFSHSTGAQTAAHSQGVRWEPVTGTVEVDWRRPGHNSAFSAGPAALEIHLVPVPSGSRIEVRRLAQLSEELMVLGRASGFFTLAEFVASTADDQRAMAAAGGVRQAASGLAVLRTGQRSAWQPLPHDGMGAILDPAVLPQQISQLLTLLTRLPLSDPRSVALGIGVDPAMTVSEDEVSRMPRSRAHPWMRGDLLRVQPDETLTMTDLTSNRDSVAEELTARLLNSFRKPKRGF
;
A
#
# COMPACT_ATOMS: atom_id res chain seq x y z
N MET A 1 3.63 0.24 20.81
CA MET A 1 2.38 0.47 20.08
C MET A 1 2.37 1.94 19.68
N ILE A 2 2.29 2.26 18.38
CA ILE A 2 2.39 3.65 17.88
C ILE A 2 1.14 4.42 18.29
N ARG A 3 1.28 5.70 18.68
CA ARG A 3 0.17 6.49 19.22
C ARG A 3 -0.95 6.72 18.17
N PRO A 4 -2.24 6.67 18.55
CA PRO A 4 -3.34 7.01 17.66
C PRO A 4 -3.38 8.52 17.34
N GLY A 5 -3.68 8.88 16.10
CA GLY A 5 -3.81 10.26 15.62
C GLY A 5 -3.61 10.39 14.11
N PRO A 6 -4.02 11.51 13.49
CA PRO A 6 -3.76 11.72 12.08
C PRO A 6 -2.25 11.86 11.84
N ARG A 7 -1.74 11.07 10.90
CA ARG A 7 -0.31 10.91 10.66
C ARG A 7 0.07 11.37 9.27
N VAL A 8 1.14 12.14 9.19
CA VAL A 8 1.92 12.31 7.96
C VAL A 8 3.29 11.68 8.15
N VAL A 9 3.89 11.24 7.06
CA VAL A 9 5.28 10.78 7.06
C VAL A 9 6.14 11.82 6.36
N VAL A 10 7.31 12.11 6.92
CA VAL A 10 8.36 12.88 6.26
C VAL A 10 9.58 11.97 6.08
N LEU A 11 10.00 11.82 4.83
CA LEU A 11 11.15 11.04 4.42
C LEU A 11 12.28 11.99 4.05
N THR A 12 13.49 11.68 4.52
CA THR A 12 14.71 12.41 4.22
C THR A 12 15.79 11.45 3.75
N ALA A 13 16.76 11.92 2.96
CA ALA A 13 17.87 11.09 2.50
C ALA A 13 19.04 11.15 3.47
N LEU A 14 19.34 12.35 3.98
CA LEU A 14 20.54 12.63 4.77
C LEU A 14 20.23 12.98 6.22
N GLN A 15 21.20 12.73 7.10
CA GLN A 15 21.11 13.11 8.52
C GLN A 15 20.84 14.61 8.73
N LEU A 16 21.46 15.50 7.96
CA LEU A 16 21.22 16.94 8.12
C LEU A 16 19.77 17.33 7.77
N GLU A 17 19.15 16.63 6.83
CA GLU A 17 17.77 16.86 6.41
C GLU A 17 16.81 16.32 7.47
N PHE A 18 17.12 15.14 8.01
CA PHE A 18 16.42 14.58 9.16
C PHE A 18 16.45 15.57 10.33
N GLN A 19 17.64 16.06 10.70
CA GLN A 19 17.79 17.00 11.81
C GLN A 19 17.03 18.32 11.57
N ALA A 20 16.99 18.80 10.32
CA ALA A 20 16.23 20.00 9.97
C ALA A 20 14.73 19.83 10.21
N VAL A 21 14.14 18.67 9.87
CA VAL A 21 12.72 18.40 10.14
C VAL A 21 12.48 18.09 11.62
N HIS A 22 13.34 17.27 12.22
CA HIS A 22 13.31 16.89 13.64
C HIS A 22 13.24 18.12 14.53
N ALA A 23 13.98 19.19 14.20
CA ALA A 23 13.99 20.44 14.95
C ALA A 23 12.60 21.07 15.11
N HIS A 24 11.58 20.73 14.31
CA HIS A 24 10.22 21.24 14.41
C HIS A 24 9.28 20.42 15.29
N LEU A 25 9.67 19.21 15.66
CA LEU A 25 8.82 18.24 16.35
C LEU A 25 9.04 18.29 17.86
N THR A 26 8.01 17.92 18.62
CA THR A 26 8.07 17.74 20.07
C THR A 26 7.59 16.35 20.45
N ASP A 27 7.84 15.91 21.68
CA ASP A 27 7.37 14.61 22.20
C ASP A 27 7.75 13.42 21.31
N LEU A 28 9.00 13.40 20.82
CA LEU A 28 9.49 12.37 19.91
C LEU A 28 9.65 11.02 20.58
N GLU A 29 9.23 9.98 19.87
CA GLU A 29 9.43 8.58 20.22
C GLU A 29 9.97 7.79 19.03
N SER A 30 10.96 6.93 19.28
CA SER A 30 11.52 6.05 18.25
C SER A 30 10.73 4.75 18.12
N TYR A 31 10.48 4.36 16.88
CA TYR A 31 9.82 3.12 16.51
C TYR A 31 10.69 2.34 15.52
N GLU A 32 10.66 1.02 15.64
CA GLU A 32 11.40 0.12 14.76
C GLU A 32 10.42 -0.88 14.11
N HIS A 33 10.49 -0.97 12.79
CA HIS A 33 9.81 -1.98 11.99
C HIS A 33 10.47 -3.34 12.22
N GLU A 34 9.72 -4.44 12.11
CA GLU A 34 10.24 -5.81 12.30
C GLU A 34 11.45 -6.16 11.40
N MET A 35 11.55 -5.49 10.26
CA MET A 35 12.66 -5.61 9.29
C MET A 35 13.78 -4.57 9.52
N GLY A 36 13.86 -3.95 10.70
CA GLY A 36 14.94 -3.05 11.14
C GLY A 36 14.85 -1.58 10.73
N THR A 37 13.85 -1.18 9.94
CA THR A 37 13.65 0.23 9.53
C THR A 37 13.18 1.07 10.72
N ARG A 38 13.80 2.23 10.97
CA ARG A 38 13.49 3.10 12.11
C ARG A 38 12.80 4.38 11.69
N VAL A 39 11.85 4.84 12.51
CA VAL A 39 11.24 6.16 12.40
C VAL A 39 11.18 6.82 13.78
N GLU A 40 11.22 8.14 13.80
CA GLU A 40 10.91 8.94 14.99
C GLU A 40 9.56 9.63 14.77
N GLU A 41 8.58 9.38 15.63
CA GLU A 41 7.29 10.04 15.56
C GLU A 41 7.18 11.11 16.65
N GLY A 42 6.88 12.34 16.24
CA GLY A 42 6.67 13.47 17.14
C GLY A 42 5.35 14.19 16.89
N ALA A 43 4.93 15.00 17.84
CA ALA A 43 3.83 15.95 17.67
C ALA A 43 4.32 17.18 16.88
N LEU A 44 3.48 17.70 15.99
CA LEU A 44 3.69 18.99 15.35
C LEU A 44 2.96 20.09 16.14
N PRO A 45 3.67 21.02 16.81
CA PRO A 45 3.05 22.00 17.71
C PRO A 45 1.96 22.84 17.03
N GLY A 46 0.85 23.06 17.75
CA GLY A 46 -0.28 23.86 17.26
C GLY A 46 -1.19 23.12 16.28
N THR A 47 -0.97 21.82 16.05
CA THR A 47 -1.76 21.00 15.11
C THR A 47 -2.13 19.66 15.74
N PRO A 48 -3.14 18.95 15.20
CA PRO A 48 -3.44 17.57 15.59
C PRO A 48 -2.48 16.54 14.95
N TRP A 49 -1.56 16.96 14.07
CA TRP A 49 -0.72 16.05 13.30
C TRP A 49 0.38 15.41 14.15
N ARG A 50 0.55 14.10 13.95
CA ARG A 50 1.79 13.40 14.25
C ARG A 50 2.62 13.25 12.99
N VAL A 51 3.92 13.51 13.11
CA VAL A 51 4.88 13.41 12.01
C VAL A 51 5.81 12.25 12.31
N ALA A 52 5.74 11.20 11.49
CA ALA A 52 6.73 10.13 11.51
C ALA A 52 7.86 10.48 10.53
N LEU A 53 9.07 10.63 11.06
CA LEU A 53 10.25 11.08 10.36
C LEU A 53 11.23 9.91 10.15
N ALA A 54 11.76 9.75 8.95
CA ALA A 54 12.69 8.67 8.61
C ALA A 54 13.84 9.15 7.73
N GLU A 55 15.07 8.73 8.06
CA GLU A 55 16.25 8.86 7.21
C GLU A 55 16.45 7.58 6.40
N LEU A 56 16.41 7.69 5.07
CA LEU A 56 16.38 6.54 4.16
C LEU A 56 17.73 6.22 3.52
N GLY A 57 18.69 7.14 3.59
CA GLY A 57 19.88 7.12 2.76
C GLY A 57 19.59 7.58 1.33
N GLU A 58 20.67 7.74 0.57
CA GLU A 58 20.65 8.26 -0.80
C GLU A 58 20.15 7.21 -1.82
N GLY A 59 19.65 7.72 -2.94
CA GLY A 59 19.38 6.96 -4.16
C GLY A 59 17.94 6.47 -4.33
N ASN A 60 17.50 6.39 -5.59
CA ASN A 60 16.11 6.10 -5.94
C ASN A 60 15.67 4.69 -5.52
N THR A 61 16.57 3.70 -5.54
CA THR A 61 16.23 2.32 -5.16
C THR A 61 15.87 2.22 -3.67
N ASN A 62 16.67 2.86 -2.80
CA ASN A 62 16.40 2.92 -1.36
C ASN A 62 15.13 3.71 -1.08
N ALA A 63 15.00 4.89 -1.69
CA ALA A 63 13.82 5.73 -1.58
C ALA A 63 12.55 4.96 -1.93
N ALA A 64 12.54 4.20 -3.04
CA ALA A 64 11.39 3.41 -3.44
C ALA A 64 11.04 2.30 -2.44
N ALA A 65 12.01 1.46 -2.08
CA ALA A 65 11.79 0.30 -1.21
C ALA A 65 11.34 0.71 0.20
N LEU A 66 11.97 1.74 0.78
CA LEU A 66 11.68 2.18 2.13
C LEU A 66 10.41 3.04 2.20
N THR A 67 10.09 3.82 1.16
CA THR A 67 8.79 4.51 1.07
C THR A 67 7.66 3.50 1.14
N GLU A 68 7.72 2.43 0.35
CA GLU A 68 6.63 1.45 0.33
C GLU A 68 6.52 0.66 1.65
N ARG A 69 7.66 0.34 2.26
CA ARG A 69 7.69 -0.28 3.59
C ARG A 69 7.07 0.63 4.65
N ILE A 70 7.46 1.90 4.69
CA ILE A 70 6.96 2.86 5.67
C ILE A 70 5.49 3.15 5.43
N ASN A 71 5.06 3.25 4.16
CA ASN A 71 3.65 3.36 3.80
C ASN A 71 2.84 2.17 4.32
N SER A 72 3.28 0.95 4.02
CA SER A 72 2.63 -0.29 4.47
C SER A 72 2.56 -0.40 5.99
N TRP A 73 3.62 0.05 6.68
CA TRP A 73 3.73 0.01 8.13
C TRP A 73 2.86 1.07 8.82
N LEU A 74 2.97 2.33 8.41
CA LEU A 74 2.42 3.46 9.15
C LEU A 74 1.08 3.96 8.61
N LYS A 75 0.70 3.56 7.39
CA LYS A 75 -0.52 3.94 6.67
C LYS A 75 -0.83 5.45 6.80
N PRO A 76 0.10 6.33 6.39
CA PRO A 76 -0.05 7.76 6.62
C PRO A 76 -1.13 8.38 5.71
N ALA A 77 -1.65 9.54 6.11
CA ALA A 77 -2.58 10.32 5.30
C ALA A 77 -1.88 10.98 4.08
N ALA A 78 -0.61 11.32 4.23
CA ALA A 78 0.24 11.85 3.17
C ALA A 78 1.72 11.60 3.48
N VAL A 79 2.55 11.58 2.44
CA VAL A 79 4.01 11.43 2.57
C VAL A 79 4.72 12.59 1.91
N PHE A 80 5.68 13.18 2.61
CA PHE A 80 6.53 14.23 2.08
C PHE A 80 7.94 13.69 1.93
N PHE A 81 8.59 14.00 0.82
CA PHE A 81 10.04 13.82 0.71
C PHE A 81 10.71 15.18 0.79
N VAL A 82 11.46 15.40 1.87
CA VAL A 82 12.08 16.68 2.21
C VAL A 82 13.59 16.52 2.18
N GLY A 83 14.29 17.48 1.57
CA GLY A 83 15.75 17.46 1.54
C GLY A 83 16.35 18.55 0.68
N VAL A 84 17.56 18.34 0.17
CA VAL A 84 18.28 19.32 -0.64
C VAL A 84 18.36 18.92 -2.11
N ALA A 85 18.64 19.89 -2.99
CA ALA A 85 18.84 19.68 -4.41
C ALA A 85 19.82 20.71 -4.99
N GLY A 86 20.42 20.38 -6.12
CA GLY A 86 21.18 21.33 -6.94
C GLY A 86 20.27 22.08 -7.90
N ALA A 87 20.45 23.40 -8.05
CA ALA A 87 19.75 24.16 -9.08
C ALA A 87 20.38 23.90 -10.46
N ILE A 88 19.54 23.71 -11.49
CA ILE A 88 19.99 23.52 -12.89
C ILE A 88 19.56 24.67 -13.80
N LYS A 89 19.06 25.77 -13.22
CA LYS A 89 18.66 26.99 -13.91
C LYS A 89 19.04 28.26 -13.13
N ASP A 90 19.26 29.34 -13.88
CA ASP A 90 19.75 30.63 -13.37
C ASP A 90 18.73 31.40 -12.52
N GLY A 91 17.50 30.89 -12.37
CA GLY A 91 16.41 31.54 -11.62
C GLY A 91 16.26 31.09 -10.16
N LEU A 92 17.15 30.22 -9.65
CA LEU A 92 17.12 29.73 -8.28
C LEU A 92 18.40 30.12 -7.55
N GLU A 93 18.28 30.69 -6.37
CA GLU A 93 19.39 31.05 -5.50
C GLU A 93 19.61 30.07 -4.35
N LEU A 94 20.82 30.03 -3.79
CA LEU A 94 21.13 29.15 -2.65
C LEU A 94 20.21 29.45 -1.47
N GLY A 95 19.59 28.40 -0.93
CA GLY A 95 18.56 28.49 0.10
C GLY A 95 17.13 28.70 -0.44
N ASP A 96 16.91 28.92 -1.73
CA ASP A 96 15.53 28.87 -2.27
C ASP A 96 14.92 27.48 -2.09
N VAL A 97 13.59 27.42 -2.14
CA VAL A 97 12.84 26.18 -2.02
C VAL A 97 12.13 25.88 -3.33
N VAL A 98 12.23 24.63 -3.78
CA VAL A 98 11.46 24.09 -4.90
C VAL A 98 10.45 23.09 -4.34
N VAL A 99 9.18 23.33 -4.62
CA VAL A 99 8.12 22.34 -4.42
C VAL A 99 7.90 21.67 -5.77
N ALA A 100 8.15 20.37 -5.85
CA ALA A 100 8.06 19.65 -7.11
C ALA A 100 6.60 19.56 -7.54
N THR A 101 6.22 20.20 -8.64
CA THR A 101 4.90 19.99 -9.27
C THR A 101 4.87 18.69 -10.08
N LYS A 102 6.06 18.24 -10.50
CA LYS A 102 6.30 17.03 -11.28
C LYS A 102 7.72 16.55 -11.04
N THR A 103 7.92 15.24 -11.04
CA THR A 103 9.24 14.61 -10.95
C THR A 103 9.53 13.79 -12.19
N TYR A 104 10.66 14.05 -12.84
CA TYR A 104 11.16 13.27 -13.99
C TYR A 104 12.23 12.27 -13.56
N ALA A 105 12.05 10.99 -13.91
CA ALA A 105 13.14 10.00 -13.89
C ALA A 105 14.02 10.18 -15.14
N TYR A 106 14.98 11.11 -15.09
CA TYR A 106 15.62 11.63 -16.30
C TYR A 106 16.54 10.64 -17.02
N GLN A 107 16.96 9.57 -16.35
CA GLN A 107 17.90 8.57 -16.87
C GLN A 107 17.23 7.54 -17.80
N GLY A 108 15.89 7.47 -17.83
CA GLY A 108 15.16 6.57 -18.72
C GLY A 108 15.31 6.97 -20.18
N GLY A 109 15.85 6.09 -21.02
CA GLY A 109 16.01 6.36 -22.46
C GLY A 109 16.77 5.28 -23.22
N LYS A 110 17.00 5.54 -24.50
CA LYS A 110 17.83 4.70 -25.39
C LYS A 110 19.07 5.50 -25.79
N LEU A 111 20.25 4.91 -25.66
CA LEU A 111 21.49 5.48 -26.20
C LEU A 111 21.91 4.72 -27.45
N ASP A 112 22.19 5.44 -28.54
CA ASP A 112 22.76 4.90 -29.77
C ASP A 112 23.78 5.89 -30.37
N PRO A 113 24.42 5.61 -31.53
CA PRO A 113 25.41 6.52 -32.12
C PRO A 113 24.88 7.93 -32.43
N GLY A 114 23.56 8.13 -32.53
CA GLY A 114 22.93 9.42 -32.74
C GLY A 114 22.69 10.22 -31.46
N GLY A 115 22.98 9.65 -30.29
CA GLY A 115 22.84 10.31 -28.98
C GLY A 115 21.79 9.66 -28.07
N PHE A 116 21.52 10.31 -26.93
CA PHE A 116 20.53 9.84 -25.96
C PHE A 116 19.11 10.26 -26.36
N MET A 117 18.23 9.29 -26.54
CA MET A 117 16.80 9.47 -26.80
C MET A 117 16.03 9.26 -25.51
N ALA A 118 15.59 10.35 -24.88
CA ALA A 118 14.89 10.30 -23.61
C ALA A 118 13.52 9.60 -23.70
N ARG A 119 13.26 8.75 -22.70
CA ARG A 119 11.99 8.04 -22.46
C ARG A 119 11.71 8.02 -20.95
N PRO A 120 11.58 9.20 -20.31
CA PRO A 120 11.43 9.29 -18.87
C PRO A 120 10.08 8.75 -18.42
N SER A 121 10.04 8.21 -17.21
CA SER A 121 8.81 8.24 -16.43
C SER A 121 8.67 9.63 -15.79
N ALA A 122 7.43 10.10 -15.65
CA ALA A 122 7.13 11.36 -14.98
C ALA A 122 5.90 11.19 -14.09
N TRP A 123 5.92 11.82 -12.92
CA TRP A 123 4.83 11.77 -11.95
C TRP A 123 4.50 13.19 -11.48
N ASP A 124 3.23 13.56 -11.56
CA ASP A 124 2.73 14.82 -11.02
C ASP A 124 2.56 14.72 -9.50
N ALA A 125 2.68 15.85 -8.82
CA ALA A 125 2.40 15.93 -7.38
C ALA A 125 0.89 15.76 -7.09
N SER A 126 0.57 15.28 -5.89
CA SER A 126 -0.82 15.22 -5.44
C SER A 126 -1.43 16.62 -5.42
N HIS A 127 -2.52 16.80 -6.16
CA HIS A 127 -3.09 18.11 -6.44
C HIS A 127 -3.41 18.92 -5.18
N TRP A 128 -4.00 18.30 -4.16
CA TRP A 128 -4.38 19.00 -2.93
C TRP A 128 -3.17 19.42 -2.09
N LEU A 129 -2.09 18.64 -2.08
CA LEU A 129 -0.82 18.99 -1.43
C LEU A 129 -0.13 20.13 -2.17
N GLU A 130 -0.13 20.11 -3.51
CA GLU A 130 0.39 21.21 -4.32
C GLU A 130 -0.41 22.50 -4.08
N GLN A 131 -1.75 22.43 -4.01
CA GLN A 131 -2.59 23.59 -3.72
C GLN A 131 -2.34 24.13 -2.31
N ALA A 132 -2.18 23.26 -1.31
CA ALA A 132 -1.81 23.67 0.04
C ALA A 132 -0.47 24.42 0.03
N ALA A 133 0.55 23.89 -0.65
CA ALA A 133 1.85 24.55 -0.80
C ALA A 133 1.74 25.92 -1.52
N ARG A 134 0.98 25.99 -2.61
CA ARG A 134 0.73 27.23 -3.35
C ARG A 134 0.07 28.29 -2.47
N HIS A 135 -0.88 27.87 -1.63
CA HIS A 135 -1.63 28.79 -0.77
C HIS A 135 -0.78 29.33 0.38
N THR A 136 0.00 28.48 1.04
CA THR A 136 0.69 28.82 2.29
C THR A 136 2.06 29.45 2.07
N LEU A 137 2.75 29.09 0.99
CA LEU A 137 4.12 29.54 0.75
C LEU A 137 4.20 30.87 -0.02
N ARG A 138 3.07 31.36 -0.57
CA ARG A 138 3.03 32.59 -1.39
C ARG A 138 3.34 33.89 -0.64
N SER A 139 3.03 33.97 0.65
CA SER A 139 3.12 35.22 1.43
C SER A 139 4.49 35.42 2.10
N GLY A 140 5.42 34.48 1.97
CA GLY A 140 6.74 34.54 2.63
C GLY A 140 6.72 34.33 4.16
N GLU A 141 5.54 34.33 4.79
CA GLU A 141 5.35 34.10 6.24
C GLU A 141 5.91 32.76 6.73
N TRP A 142 5.98 31.77 5.84
CA TRP A 142 6.59 30.47 6.11
C TRP A 142 8.05 30.58 6.61
N THR A 143 8.75 31.66 6.26
CA THR A 143 10.14 31.91 6.71
C THR A 143 10.27 32.10 8.21
N ILE A 144 9.18 32.42 8.92
CA ILE A 144 9.13 32.48 10.38
C ILE A 144 9.41 31.09 11.00
N GLN A 145 9.11 30.03 10.26
CA GLN A 145 9.35 28.65 10.72
C GLN A 145 10.83 28.24 10.62
N ILE A 146 11.70 29.00 9.95
CA ILE A 146 13.11 28.60 9.77
C ILE A 146 13.83 28.55 11.12
N ARG A 147 14.25 27.34 11.54
CA ARG A 147 14.95 27.07 12.82
C ARG A 147 16.48 27.12 12.71
N SER A 148 17.01 27.75 11.66
CA SER A 148 18.44 28.00 11.46
C SER A 148 18.76 29.50 11.59
N ARG A 149 19.97 29.91 11.19
CA ARG A 149 20.33 31.34 11.14
C ARG A 149 19.35 32.08 10.24
N ARG A 150 18.73 33.15 10.77
CA ARG A 150 17.80 34.00 10.01
C ARG A 150 18.42 34.36 8.65
N PRO A 151 17.72 34.09 7.54
CA PRO A 151 18.30 34.28 6.22
C PRO A 151 18.50 35.77 5.94
N GLN A 152 19.59 36.11 5.25
CA GLN A 152 19.90 37.50 4.90
C GLN A 152 18.98 38.07 3.83
N ARG A 153 18.40 37.19 3.00
CA ARG A 153 17.36 37.48 2.01
C ARG A 153 16.16 36.58 2.28
N THR A 154 14.97 37.01 1.91
CA THR A 154 13.80 36.12 1.91
C THR A 154 13.99 35.06 0.83
N PRO A 155 14.04 33.76 1.17
CA PRO A 155 14.15 32.70 0.17
C PRO A 155 12.90 32.67 -0.71
N ALA A 156 13.09 32.48 -2.01
CA ALA A 156 11.99 32.30 -2.94
C ALA A 156 11.49 30.85 -2.88
N VAL A 157 10.20 30.68 -3.20
CA VAL A 157 9.59 29.36 -3.38
C VAL A 157 9.14 29.23 -4.84
N GLN A 158 9.60 28.19 -5.52
CA GLN A 158 9.17 27.87 -6.87
C GLN A 158 8.42 26.54 -6.91
N LEU A 159 7.18 26.57 -7.42
CA LEU A 159 6.42 25.37 -7.74
C LEU A 159 6.74 24.98 -9.18
N LYS A 160 7.67 24.06 -9.38
CA LYS A 160 8.23 23.68 -10.69
C LYS A 160 8.67 22.22 -10.72
N PRO A 161 8.84 21.62 -11.90
CA PRO A 161 9.35 20.26 -12.02
C PRO A 161 10.79 20.09 -11.49
N ILE A 162 11.11 18.87 -11.04
CA ILE A 162 12.45 18.44 -10.63
C ILE A 162 12.88 17.22 -11.45
N ALA A 163 14.16 17.11 -11.73
CA ALA A 163 14.78 15.92 -12.32
C ALA A 163 15.40 15.06 -11.22
N ALA A 164 15.14 13.75 -11.24
CA ALA A 164 15.60 12.80 -10.24
C ALA A 164 16.29 11.61 -10.90
N GLY A 165 17.46 11.20 -10.38
CA GLY A 165 18.25 10.09 -10.92
C GLY A 165 19.49 9.80 -10.08
N ASP A 166 20.21 8.73 -10.39
CA ASP A 166 21.29 8.22 -9.53
C ASP A 166 22.67 8.87 -9.79
N VAL A 167 22.73 10.05 -10.43
CA VAL A 167 23.98 10.77 -10.74
C VAL A 167 24.01 12.12 -10.04
N VAL A 168 25.07 12.37 -9.26
CA VAL A 168 25.40 13.70 -8.75
C VAL A 168 25.92 14.57 -9.90
N LEU A 169 25.14 15.57 -10.31
CA LEU A 169 25.58 16.56 -11.29
C LEU A 169 26.49 17.59 -10.62
N ASN A 170 27.76 17.61 -10.98
CA ASN A 170 28.76 18.53 -10.44
C ASN A 170 29.64 19.12 -11.56
N SER A 171 29.00 19.59 -12.63
CA SER A 171 29.65 20.30 -13.74
C SER A 171 28.59 21.02 -14.56
N ALA A 172 28.80 22.31 -14.85
CA ALA A 172 27.93 23.07 -15.73
C ALA A 172 27.97 22.56 -17.18
N ASP A 173 29.15 22.10 -17.61
CA ASP A 173 29.47 21.78 -18.99
C ASP A 173 29.73 20.28 -19.13
N ASN A 174 28.64 19.51 -19.27
CA ASN A 174 28.73 18.08 -19.56
C ASN A 174 27.45 17.59 -20.27
N PRO A 175 27.50 16.42 -20.95
CA PRO A 175 26.37 15.92 -21.72
C PRO A 175 25.07 15.73 -20.92
N LEU A 176 25.15 15.44 -19.61
CA LEU A 176 23.97 15.36 -18.76
C LEU A 176 23.38 16.74 -18.45
N SER A 177 24.20 17.77 -18.22
CA SER A 177 23.72 19.15 -18.07
C SER A 177 22.98 19.60 -19.34
N ASP A 178 23.55 19.32 -20.52
CA ASP A 178 22.89 19.61 -21.80
C ASP A 178 21.58 18.84 -21.97
N GLN A 179 21.58 17.54 -21.65
CA GLN A 179 20.37 16.72 -21.70
C GLN A 179 19.26 17.31 -20.82
N LEU A 180 19.59 17.69 -19.57
CA LEU A 180 18.63 18.26 -18.63
C LEU A 180 18.09 19.60 -19.13
N ARG A 181 18.95 20.50 -19.62
CA ARG A 181 18.55 21.82 -20.14
C ARG A 181 17.69 21.72 -21.40
N HIS A 182 17.97 20.78 -22.31
CA HIS A 182 17.25 20.68 -23.59
C HIS A 182 16.01 19.78 -23.51
N THR A 183 16.11 18.62 -22.86
CA THR A 183 15.03 17.60 -22.84
C THR A 183 14.04 17.85 -21.71
N TYR A 184 14.55 18.23 -20.54
CA TYR A 184 13.76 18.47 -19.33
C TYR A 184 13.74 19.96 -19.01
N ASN A 185 13.50 20.77 -20.05
CA ASN A 185 13.75 22.20 -20.03
C ASN A 185 12.82 22.98 -19.09
N ASP A 186 11.84 22.35 -18.46
CA ASP A 186 10.95 22.89 -17.44
C ASP A 186 11.44 22.59 -16.01
N ALA A 187 12.27 21.56 -15.83
CA ALA A 187 12.87 21.21 -14.54
C ALA A 187 13.85 22.29 -14.07
N VAL A 188 13.81 22.60 -12.78
CA VAL A 188 14.61 23.68 -12.18
C VAL A 188 15.67 23.18 -11.20
N ALA A 189 15.52 21.96 -10.68
CA ALA A 189 16.46 21.35 -9.76
C ALA A 189 16.72 19.87 -10.09
N ILE A 190 17.83 19.34 -9.57
CA ILE A 190 18.24 17.94 -9.67
C ILE A 190 18.57 17.35 -8.29
N GLU A 191 18.15 16.11 -8.06
CA GLU A 191 18.38 15.33 -6.84
C GLU A 191 18.33 13.81 -7.14
N MET A 192 18.40 12.96 -6.10
CA MET A 192 18.69 11.53 -6.26
C MET A 192 17.63 10.56 -5.74
N GLU A 193 16.50 11.03 -5.20
CA GLU A 193 15.54 10.17 -4.49
C GLU A 193 14.10 10.28 -5.00
N SER A 194 13.71 11.42 -5.56
CA SER A 194 12.31 11.72 -5.81
C SER A 194 11.68 10.85 -6.89
N ALA A 195 12.46 10.31 -7.84
CA ALA A 195 11.93 9.38 -8.84
C ALA A 195 11.57 8.04 -8.20
N GLY A 196 12.42 7.52 -7.30
CA GLY A 196 12.14 6.31 -6.54
C GLY A 196 10.95 6.47 -5.59
N PHE A 197 10.92 7.59 -4.87
CA PHE A 197 9.80 7.99 -4.03
C PHE A 197 8.49 8.08 -4.82
N ALA A 198 8.47 8.86 -5.90
CA ALA A 198 7.28 9.04 -6.73
C ALA A 198 6.82 7.73 -7.37
N ARG A 199 7.77 6.85 -7.74
CA ARG A 199 7.45 5.50 -8.23
C ARG A 199 6.75 4.66 -7.16
N ALA A 200 7.25 4.65 -5.92
CA ALA A 200 6.61 3.92 -4.82
C ALA A 200 5.20 4.45 -4.53
N VAL A 201 5.03 5.77 -4.46
CA VAL A 201 3.73 6.43 -4.29
C VAL A 201 2.77 6.05 -5.42
N HIS A 202 3.22 6.14 -6.67
CA HIS A 202 2.42 5.79 -7.83
C HIS A 202 1.97 4.33 -7.81
N LEU A 203 2.85 3.41 -7.39
CA LEU A 203 2.52 1.98 -7.27
C LEU A 203 1.58 1.69 -6.09
N ALA A 204 1.67 2.45 -5.00
CA ALA A 204 0.73 2.34 -3.89
C ALA A 204 -0.71 2.69 -4.33
N GLY A 205 -0.89 3.61 -5.28
CA GLY A 205 -2.16 3.89 -5.96
C GLY A 205 -3.22 4.63 -5.14
N HIS A 206 -2.98 4.87 -3.85
CA HIS A 206 -3.88 5.58 -2.93
C HIS A 206 -3.14 6.55 -2.01
N LEU A 207 -1.82 6.68 -2.17
CA LEU A 207 -0.97 7.49 -1.31
C LEU A 207 -0.78 8.86 -1.94
N ASP A 208 -1.03 9.92 -1.18
CA ASP A 208 -0.76 11.27 -1.62
C ASP A 208 0.63 11.73 -1.19
N ALA A 209 1.32 12.44 -2.09
CA ALA A 209 2.72 12.80 -1.88
C ALA A 209 3.14 14.17 -2.42
N LEU A 210 4.15 14.75 -1.78
CA LEU A 210 4.77 15.99 -2.22
C LEU A 210 6.29 15.97 -1.94
N THR A 211 7.09 16.32 -2.95
CA THR A 211 8.53 16.54 -2.80
C THR A 211 8.80 18.03 -2.56
N ILE A 212 9.63 18.34 -1.57
CA ILE A 212 10.09 19.70 -1.25
C ILE A 212 11.61 19.70 -1.09
N ARG A 213 12.30 20.51 -1.89
CA ARG A 213 13.76 20.58 -1.92
C ARG A 213 14.27 21.98 -1.63
N GLY A 214 15.27 22.11 -0.78
CA GLY A 214 16.04 23.34 -0.60
C GLY A 214 17.25 23.35 -1.53
N ILE A 215 17.56 24.48 -2.15
CA ILE A 215 18.68 24.59 -3.09
C ILE A 215 20.00 24.74 -2.33
N SER A 216 20.86 23.72 -2.38
CA SER A 216 22.16 23.70 -1.68
C SER A 216 23.33 24.18 -2.53
N ASP A 217 23.24 24.00 -3.84
CA ASP A 217 24.30 24.31 -4.81
C ASP A 217 23.70 24.60 -6.21
N LYS A 218 24.54 24.95 -7.17
CA LYS A 218 24.15 25.31 -8.55
C LYS A 218 24.45 24.19 -9.57
N ALA A 219 24.77 22.98 -9.10
CA ALA A 219 25.12 21.82 -9.92
C ALA A 219 26.17 22.08 -11.03
N ASP A 220 27.01 23.11 -10.86
CA ASP A 220 27.86 23.70 -11.89
C ASP A 220 29.34 23.30 -11.78
N GLY A 221 29.69 22.50 -10.78
CA GLY A 221 31.06 22.09 -10.48
C GLY A 221 31.76 22.93 -9.41
N GLN A 222 31.12 23.98 -8.89
CA GLN A 222 31.70 24.83 -7.83
C GLN A 222 31.35 24.38 -6.40
N LYS A 223 30.82 23.15 -6.26
CA LYS A 223 30.30 22.60 -4.99
C LYS A 223 31.30 22.63 -3.83
N HIS A 224 32.59 22.39 -4.09
CA HIS A 224 33.63 22.40 -3.06
C HIS A 224 33.83 23.76 -2.35
N ALA A 225 33.46 24.89 -2.97
CA ALA A 225 33.45 26.20 -2.32
C ALA A 225 32.16 26.45 -1.53
N ALA A 226 31.05 25.81 -1.91
CA ALA A 226 29.74 25.94 -1.28
C ALA A 226 29.59 25.12 0.01
N ASP A 227 30.26 23.95 0.10
CA ASP A 227 30.19 23.07 1.27
C ASP A 227 30.88 23.66 2.52
N ALA A 228 31.90 24.51 2.34
CA ALA A 228 32.54 25.26 3.44
C ALA A 228 31.66 26.42 3.98
N GLY A 229 30.59 26.79 3.28
CA GLY A 229 29.74 27.94 3.58
C GLY A 229 28.47 27.65 4.39
N GLY A 230 28.18 26.37 4.70
CA GLY A 230 26.96 26.00 5.44
C GLY A 230 25.67 26.05 4.62
N ASN A 231 25.77 25.99 3.29
CA ASN A 231 24.63 26.10 2.39
C ASN A 231 23.68 24.88 2.46
N GLN A 232 24.20 23.66 2.61
CA GLN A 232 23.38 22.45 2.76
C GLN A 232 22.50 22.48 4.03
N PRO A 233 23.04 22.74 5.25
CA PRO A 233 22.21 22.93 6.44
C PRO A 233 21.17 24.04 6.31
N GLN A 234 21.52 25.15 5.65
CA GLN A 234 20.56 26.24 5.40
C GLN A 234 19.43 25.80 4.47
N ALA A 235 19.77 25.18 3.33
CA ALA A 235 18.81 24.68 2.36
C ALA A 235 17.87 23.65 2.99
N ALA A 236 18.40 22.71 3.78
CA ALA A 236 17.60 21.72 4.50
C ALA A 236 16.65 22.37 5.52
N ALA A 237 17.12 23.37 6.28
CA ALA A 237 16.27 24.11 7.22
C ALA A 237 15.14 24.87 6.51
N HIS A 238 15.39 25.43 5.33
CA HIS A 238 14.35 26.11 4.54
C HIS A 238 13.35 25.11 3.96
N ALA A 239 13.81 23.97 3.44
CA ALA A 239 12.95 22.89 2.96
C ALA A 239 12.05 22.34 4.08
N ALA A 240 12.61 22.10 5.27
CA ALA A 240 11.88 21.68 6.45
C ALA A 240 10.84 22.73 6.88
N ALA A 241 11.22 24.00 6.97
CA ALA A 241 10.29 25.08 7.31
C ALA A 241 9.12 25.19 6.32
N ALA A 242 9.39 25.06 5.02
CA ALA A 242 8.35 25.03 3.99
C ALA A 242 7.44 23.80 4.15
N ALA A 243 8.00 22.60 4.29
CA ALA A 243 7.22 21.37 4.47
C ALA A 243 6.32 21.43 5.71
N ILE A 244 6.86 21.90 6.84
CA ILE A 244 6.11 22.06 8.08
C ILE A 244 4.99 23.08 7.94
N THR A 245 5.23 24.17 7.21
CA THR A 245 4.18 25.16 6.90
C THR A 245 3.06 24.55 6.06
N VAL A 246 3.39 23.69 5.07
CA VAL A 246 2.39 22.97 4.29
C VAL A 246 1.59 22.01 5.17
N ILE A 247 2.27 21.15 5.94
CA ILE A 247 1.65 20.17 6.85
C ILE A 247 0.71 20.86 7.85
N THR A 248 1.14 21.99 8.42
CA THR A 248 0.34 22.76 9.40
C THR A 248 -0.98 23.24 8.83
N ALA A 249 -1.04 23.56 7.54
CA ALA A 249 -2.25 24.02 6.88
C ALA A 249 -3.17 22.88 6.42
N LEU A 250 -2.71 21.62 6.48
CA LEU A 250 -3.54 20.49 6.10
C LEU A 250 -4.58 20.23 7.18
N THR A 251 -5.81 19.99 6.73
CA THR A 251 -6.85 19.46 7.61
C THR A 251 -6.71 17.94 7.62
N PRO A 252 -6.55 17.30 8.79
CA PRO A 252 -6.64 15.86 8.88
C PRO A 252 -7.91 15.36 8.21
N PRO A 253 -7.88 14.24 7.48
CA PRO A 253 -9.10 13.58 7.08
C PRO A 253 -9.94 13.33 8.34
N THR A 254 -11.01 14.09 8.53
CA THR A 254 -12.02 13.78 9.53
C THR A 254 -12.56 12.41 9.17
N GLY A 255 -12.57 11.48 10.13
CA GLY A 255 -13.24 10.21 9.95
C GLY A 255 -14.62 10.43 9.34
N THR A 256 -14.93 9.67 8.28
CA THR A 256 -16.14 9.69 7.44
C THR A 256 -16.41 10.92 6.57
N ALA A 257 -16.06 10.80 5.29
CA ALA A 257 -16.97 11.14 4.19
C ALA A 257 -16.88 10.03 3.14
N ALA A 258 -17.85 9.11 3.18
CA ALA A 258 -18.22 8.34 2.00
C ALA A 258 -18.57 9.35 0.91
N SER A 259 -17.85 9.31 -0.21
CA SER A 259 -18.23 10.02 -1.42
C SER A 259 -19.61 9.53 -1.87
N GLU A 260 -20.64 10.32 -1.61
CA GLU A 260 -21.93 10.25 -2.28
C GLU A 260 -21.70 10.40 -3.79
N HIS A 261 -21.71 9.28 -4.51
CA HIS A 261 -22.09 9.31 -5.90
C HIS A 261 -23.60 9.59 -5.96
N LEU A 262 -23.96 10.83 -6.31
CA LEU A 262 -25.34 11.18 -6.65
C LEU A 262 -25.88 10.24 -7.74
N PRO A 263 -27.04 9.59 -7.54
CA PRO A 263 -27.83 9.10 -8.65
C PRO A 263 -28.59 10.27 -9.28
N LEU A 264 -28.54 10.32 -10.62
CA LEU A 264 -29.36 11.19 -11.46
C LEU A 264 -30.84 11.03 -11.07
N THR A 265 -31.48 12.15 -10.74
CA THR A 265 -32.89 12.24 -10.36
C THR A 265 -33.82 11.86 -11.52
N GLY A 266 -34.64 10.83 -11.31
CA GLY A 266 -35.91 10.60 -11.99
C GLY A 266 -37.06 10.79 -11.00
N SER A 267 -37.89 11.79 -11.25
CA SER A 267 -39.03 12.24 -10.44
C SER A 267 -40.21 11.26 -10.44
N ASN A 268 -40.81 11.00 -9.27
CA ASN A 268 -42.24 11.13 -8.91
C ASN A 268 -42.68 10.12 -7.85
N GLY A 269 -43.38 10.60 -6.81
CA GLY A 269 -44.18 9.74 -5.93
C GLY A 269 -44.37 10.28 -4.50
N LEU A 270 -45.47 10.99 -4.29
CA LEU A 270 -45.96 11.58 -3.04
C LEU A 270 -46.36 10.53 -1.97
N GLY A 271 -46.22 10.88 -0.68
CA GLY A 271 -46.99 10.27 0.42
C GLY A 271 -46.42 10.56 1.83
N PRO A 272 -47.21 11.06 2.82
CA PRO A 272 -46.66 11.87 3.92
C PRO A 272 -46.73 11.26 5.34
N ALA A 273 -46.03 11.97 6.24
CA ALA A 273 -46.33 12.23 7.65
C ALA A 273 -45.95 11.21 8.76
N GLY A 274 -45.23 11.74 9.76
CA GLY A 274 -45.03 11.11 11.07
C GLY A 274 -43.95 11.80 11.90
N PHE A 275 -44.25 12.97 12.48
CA PHE A 275 -43.40 13.62 13.49
C PHE A 275 -43.49 12.90 14.84
N SER A 276 -42.36 12.70 15.50
CA SER A 276 -42.27 12.83 16.97
C SER A 276 -40.82 12.98 17.42
N HIS A 277 -40.53 14.09 18.11
CA HIS A 277 -39.32 14.32 18.89
C HIS A 277 -39.21 13.35 20.07
N SER A 278 -38.02 12.83 20.32
CA SER A 278 -37.58 12.48 21.67
C SER A 278 -36.13 12.90 21.89
N THR A 279 -35.95 13.74 22.90
CA THR A 279 -34.70 14.17 23.49
C THR A 279 -34.03 13.07 24.30
N GLY A 280 -32.72 12.97 24.19
CA GLY A 280 -31.83 12.54 25.28
C GLY A 280 -31.46 11.05 25.30
N ALA A 281 -30.25 10.75 24.84
CA ALA A 281 -29.27 9.95 25.58
C ALA A 281 -27.95 9.94 24.81
N GLN A 282 -26.89 10.48 25.43
CA GLN A 282 -25.54 10.10 25.06
C GLN A 282 -25.39 8.61 25.35
N THR A 283 -25.40 7.79 24.30
CA THR A 283 -25.00 6.38 24.37
C THR A 283 -23.70 6.23 23.59
N ALA A 284 -22.68 5.77 24.32
CA ALA A 284 -21.41 5.33 23.78
C ALA A 284 -21.61 4.53 22.49
N ALA A 285 -20.90 4.92 21.43
CA ALA A 285 -20.87 4.15 20.19
C ALA A 285 -20.17 2.81 20.47
N HIS A 286 -20.96 1.77 20.72
CA HIS A 286 -20.52 0.39 20.57
C HIS A 286 -20.12 0.20 19.10
N SER A 287 -18.91 -0.32 18.88
CA SER A 287 -18.49 -0.94 17.62
C SER A 287 -19.56 -1.94 17.20
N GLN A 288 -20.30 -1.67 16.13
CA GLN A 288 -21.17 -2.68 15.55
C GLN A 288 -20.27 -3.77 14.96
N GLY A 289 -20.21 -4.93 15.62
CA GLY A 289 -19.45 -6.08 15.16
C GLY A 289 -20.04 -6.67 13.87
N VAL A 290 -19.26 -7.53 13.20
CA VAL A 290 -19.69 -8.26 12.00
C VAL A 290 -20.98 -9.03 12.31
N ARG A 291 -22.02 -8.79 11.52
CA ARG A 291 -23.28 -9.50 11.66
C ARG A 291 -23.25 -10.77 10.81
N TRP A 292 -23.14 -11.91 11.48
CA TRP A 292 -23.31 -13.23 10.88
C TRP A 292 -24.79 -13.64 10.96
N GLU A 293 -25.32 -14.16 9.85
CA GLU A 293 -26.70 -14.64 9.75
C GLU A 293 -26.70 -16.12 9.39
N PRO A 294 -27.44 -16.99 10.12
CA PRO A 294 -27.52 -18.40 9.80
C PRO A 294 -27.93 -18.65 8.35
N VAL A 295 -27.28 -19.60 7.68
CA VAL A 295 -27.65 -20.00 6.33
C VAL A 295 -29.06 -20.62 6.34
N THR A 296 -29.96 -20.12 5.50
CA THR A 296 -31.24 -20.76 5.24
C THR A 296 -31.09 -21.83 4.15
N GLY A 297 -30.77 -23.06 4.54
CA GLY A 297 -30.58 -24.22 3.64
C GLY A 297 -29.16 -24.76 3.66
N THR A 298 -28.80 -25.57 2.65
CA THR A 298 -27.44 -26.11 2.49
C THR A 298 -26.64 -25.22 1.54
N VAL A 299 -25.45 -24.78 1.96
CA VAL A 299 -24.47 -24.15 1.08
C VAL A 299 -23.47 -25.21 0.62
N GLU A 300 -23.50 -25.49 -0.67
CA GLU A 300 -22.50 -26.36 -1.31
C GLU A 300 -21.27 -25.52 -1.68
N VAL A 301 -20.11 -25.91 -1.16
CA VAL A 301 -18.82 -25.30 -1.49
C VAL A 301 -18.10 -26.20 -2.49
N ASP A 302 -17.83 -25.68 -3.68
CA ASP A 302 -16.97 -26.35 -4.67
C ASP A 302 -15.49 -26.18 -4.28
N TRP A 303 -14.98 -27.08 -3.45
CA TRP A 303 -13.60 -27.08 -2.97
C TRP A 303 -12.59 -27.35 -4.10
N ARG A 304 -11.33 -26.90 -3.95
CA ARG A 304 -10.27 -27.08 -4.96
C ARG A 304 -10.09 -28.54 -5.38
N ARG A 305 -10.11 -29.45 -4.39
CA ARG A 305 -10.16 -30.89 -4.61
C ARG A 305 -11.57 -31.44 -4.34
N PRO A 306 -12.27 -31.96 -5.35
CA PRO A 306 -13.58 -32.59 -5.14
C PRO A 306 -13.42 -33.94 -4.43
N GLY A 307 -14.13 -34.11 -3.31
CA GLY A 307 -14.23 -35.39 -2.57
C GLY A 307 -12.99 -35.82 -1.77
N HIS A 308 -13.12 -36.96 -1.09
CA HIS A 308 -12.09 -37.59 -0.24
C HIS A 308 -11.23 -38.64 -0.98
N ASN A 309 -11.38 -38.78 -2.30
CA ASN A 309 -10.98 -40.01 -2.99
C ASN A 309 -10.03 -39.77 -4.18
N SER A 310 -8.93 -39.05 -3.95
CA SER A 310 -7.80 -39.08 -4.87
C SER A 310 -6.51 -39.34 -4.10
N ALA A 311 -5.73 -40.32 -4.58
CA ALA A 311 -4.38 -40.63 -4.14
C ALA A 311 -3.57 -39.36 -3.87
N PHE A 312 -2.81 -39.37 -2.76
CA PHE A 312 -1.82 -38.39 -2.31
C PHE A 312 -1.58 -37.24 -3.30
N SER A 313 -2.06 -36.05 -2.97
CA SER A 313 -1.69 -34.86 -3.72
C SER A 313 -0.24 -34.51 -3.43
N ALA A 314 0.61 -34.57 -4.47
CA ALA A 314 2.04 -34.32 -4.39
C ALA A 314 2.40 -32.81 -4.32
N GLY A 315 1.52 -31.97 -3.79
CA GLY A 315 1.70 -30.51 -3.69
C GLY A 315 1.87 -30.02 -2.24
N PRO A 316 2.42 -28.81 -2.03
CA PRO A 316 2.52 -28.22 -0.70
C PRO A 316 1.12 -27.99 -0.11
N ALA A 317 0.98 -28.11 1.21
CA ALA A 317 -0.25 -27.77 1.91
C ALA A 317 -0.62 -26.31 1.64
N ALA A 318 -1.82 -26.09 1.12
CA ALA A 318 -2.32 -24.77 0.79
C ALA A 318 -3.56 -24.46 1.62
N LEU A 319 -3.63 -23.22 2.09
CA LEU A 319 -4.83 -22.61 2.64
C LEU A 319 -5.77 -22.27 1.47
N GLU A 320 -7.01 -22.73 1.50
CA GLU A 320 -8.06 -22.41 0.52
C GLU A 320 -9.22 -21.64 1.18
N ILE A 321 -9.74 -20.62 0.49
CA ILE A 321 -10.90 -19.82 0.91
C ILE A 321 -11.90 -19.73 -0.23
N HIS A 322 -13.18 -19.84 0.10
CA HIS A 322 -14.30 -19.81 -0.83
C HIS A 322 -15.38 -18.82 -0.37
N LEU A 323 -15.72 -17.88 -1.24
CA LEU A 323 -16.90 -17.01 -1.10
C LEU A 323 -18.01 -17.58 -1.98
N VAL A 324 -19.04 -18.14 -1.36
CA VAL A 324 -20.20 -18.71 -2.06
C VAL A 324 -21.37 -17.73 -2.00
N PRO A 325 -21.88 -17.22 -3.15
CA PRO A 325 -23.06 -16.36 -3.17
C PRO A 325 -24.30 -17.04 -2.57
N VAL A 326 -25.01 -16.32 -1.71
CA VAL A 326 -26.29 -16.76 -1.12
C VAL A 326 -27.34 -15.66 -1.35
N PRO A 327 -28.44 -15.93 -2.09
CA PRO A 327 -28.75 -17.19 -2.79
C PRO A 327 -27.92 -17.38 -4.08
N SER A 328 -27.61 -18.63 -4.42
CA SER A 328 -26.83 -19.00 -5.62
C SER A 328 -27.68 -19.00 -6.90
N GLY A 329 -28.24 -17.85 -7.28
CA GLY A 329 -29.24 -17.75 -8.37
C GLY A 329 -28.70 -17.33 -9.74
N SER A 330 -27.66 -16.50 -9.79
CA SER A 330 -27.17 -15.93 -11.05
C SER A 330 -26.01 -16.74 -11.59
N ARG A 331 -26.17 -17.28 -12.81
CA ARG A 331 -25.10 -18.02 -13.51
C ARG A 331 -24.27 -17.07 -14.36
N ILE A 332 -22.95 -17.14 -14.23
CA ILE A 332 -22.03 -16.43 -15.13
C ILE A 332 -22.10 -17.08 -16.52
N GLU A 333 -22.09 -16.27 -17.57
CA GLU A 333 -22.09 -16.77 -18.94
C GLU A 333 -20.75 -17.44 -19.30
N VAL A 334 -20.78 -18.53 -20.08
CA VAL A 334 -19.56 -19.28 -20.45
C VAL A 334 -18.54 -18.39 -21.17
N ARG A 335 -19.00 -17.47 -22.04
CA ARG A 335 -18.11 -16.48 -22.68
C ARG A 335 -17.41 -15.56 -21.68
N ARG A 336 -18.07 -15.24 -20.56
CA ARG A 336 -17.51 -14.41 -19.49
C ARG A 336 -16.50 -15.20 -18.67
N LEU A 337 -16.72 -16.50 -18.44
CA LEU A 337 -15.72 -17.37 -17.79
C LEU A 337 -14.41 -17.43 -18.59
N ALA A 338 -14.48 -17.51 -19.92
CA ALA A 338 -13.28 -17.46 -20.76
C ALA A 338 -12.48 -16.17 -20.53
N GLN A 339 -13.13 -15.00 -20.54
CA GLN A 339 -12.50 -13.70 -20.27
C GLN A 339 -11.94 -13.61 -18.84
N LEU A 340 -12.71 -14.09 -17.87
CA LEU A 340 -12.32 -14.04 -16.46
C LEU A 340 -11.00 -14.79 -16.21
N SER A 341 -10.70 -15.87 -16.92
CA SER A 341 -9.44 -16.60 -16.69
C SER A 341 -8.19 -15.72 -16.85
N GLU A 342 -8.18 -14.86 -17.87
CA GLU A 342 -7.09 -13.89 -18.09
C GLU A 342 -7.12 -12.76 -17.06
N GLU A 343 -8.31 -12.24 -16.73
CA GLU A 343 -8.48 -11.19 -15.71
C GLU A 343 -8.02 -11.66 -14.32
N LEU A 344 -8.25 -12.94 -13.98
CA LEU A 344 -7.76 -13.57 -12.75
C LEU A 344 -6.23 -13.57 -12.69
N MET A 345 -5.56 -13.91 -13.80
CA MET A 345 -4.10 -13.87 -13.88
C MET A 345 -3.59 -12.43 -13.73
N VAL A 346 -4.22 -11.47 -14.41
CA VAL A 346 -3.83 -10.05 -14.35
C VAL A 346 -4.02 -9.51 -12.94
N LEU A 347 -5.17 -9.76 -12.30
CA LEU A 347 -5.44 -9.34 -10.93
C LEU A 347 -4.44 -9.96 -9.95
N GLY A 348 -4.15 -11.25 -10.11
CA GLY A 348 -3.17 -11.94 -9.27
C GLY A 348 -1.77 -11.33 -9.39
N ARG A 349 -1.33 -10.98 -10.60
CA ARG A 349 -0.03 -10.30 -10.81
C ARG A 349 -0.02 -8.88 -10.24
N ALA A 350 -1.07 -8.09 -10.52
CA ALA A 350 -1.19 -6.71 -10.04
C ALA A 350 -1.23 -6.61 -8.50
N SER A 351 -1.74 -7.65 -7.84
CA SER A 351 -1.83 -7.74 -6.39
C SER A 351 -0.62 -8.42 -5.73
N GLY A 352 0.42 -8.77 -6.51
CA GLY A 352 1.59 -9.50 -6.02
C GLY A 352 1.33 -10.96 -5.61
N PHE A 353 0.13 -11.49 -5.86
CA PHE A 353 -0.26 -12.87 -5.57
C PHE A 353 0.42 -13.87 -6.50
N PHE A 354 0.68 -13.45 -7.74
CA PHE A 354 1.56 -14.14 -8.67
C PHE A 354 2.80 -13.28 -8.97
N THR A 355 3.99 -13.82 -8.77
CA THR A 355 5.26 -13.20 -9.12
C THR A 355 5.41 -13.01 -10.62
N LEU A 356 6.18 -12.00 -11.06
CA LEU A 356 6.40 -11.74 -12.49
C LEU A 356 7.14 -12.89 -13.20
N ALA A 357 7.97 -13.63 -12.47
CA ALA A 357 8.80 -14.70 -13.03
C ALA A 357 8.09 -16.06 -13.09
N GLU A 358 7.03 -16.29 -12.31
CA GLU A 358 6.36 -17.58 -12.31
C GLU A 358 5.38 -17.75 -13.46
N PHE A 359 5.33 -18.97 -13.98
CA PHE A 359 4.37 -19.39 -14.98
C PHE A 359 2.98 -19.52 -14.34
N VAL A 360 2.01 -18.79 -14.87
CA VAL A 360 0.61 -18.83 -14.44
C VAL A 360 -0.23 -19.39 -15.60
N ALA A 361 -0.83 -20.55 -15.39
CA ALA A 361 -1.78 -21.12 -16.34
C ALA A 361 -3.13 -20.44 -16.19
N SER A 362 -3.61 -19.82 -17.27
CA SER A 362 -4.98 -19.30 -17.39
C SER A 362 -5.83 -20.33 -18.14
N THR A 363 -6.92 -20.79 -17.53
CA THR A 363 -7.81 -21.80 -18.12
C THR A 363 -9.27 -21.50 -17.82
N ALA A 364 -10.16 -21.83 -18.74
CA ALA A 364 -11.60 -21.78 -18.53
C ALA A 364 -12.30 -22.97 -19.21
N ASP A 365 -13.39 -23.42 -18.61
CA ASP A 365 -14.34 -24.40 -19.15
C ASP A 365 -15.79 -23.88 -18.99
N ASP A 366 -16.78 -24.74 -19.21
CA ASP A 366 -18.20 -24.38 -19.11
C ASP A 366 -18.71 -24.25 -17.66
N GLN A 367 -17.87 -24.56 -16.66
CA GLN A 367 -18.20 -24.51 -15.24
C GLN A 367 -17.33 -23.54 -14.43
N ARG A 368 -16.11 -23.21 -14.88
CA ARG A 368 -15.19 -22.33 -14.13
C ARG A 368 -14.15 -21.62 -14.99
N ALA A 369 -13.64 -20.53 -14.46
CA ALA A 369 -12.44 -19.82 -14.89
C ALA A 369 -11.38 -19.92 -13.79
N MET A 370 -10.11 -20.07 -14.16
CA MET A 370 -9.02 -20.26 -13.20
C MET A 370 -7.70 -19.65 -13.70
N ALA A 371 -6.95 -19.05 -12.79
CA ALA A 371 -5.54 -18.70 -12.96
C ALA A 371 -4.71 -19.37 -11.85
N ALA A 372 -3.70 -20.14 -12.22
CA ALA A 372 -2.98 -20.99 -11.27
C ALA A 372 -1.46 -21.04 -11.53
N ALA A 373 -0.67 -20.74 -10.50
CA ALA A 373 0.79 -20.71 -10.57
C ALA A 373 1.40 -22.12 -10.49
N GLY A 374 2.33 -22.45 -11.39
CA GLY A 374 2.94 -23.79 -11.46
C GLY A 374 2.14 -24.82 -12.28
N GLY A 375 1.10 -24.39 -12.99
CA GLY A 375 0.26 -25.22 -13.87
C GLY A 375 -0.93 -25.89 -13.16
N VAL A 376 -1.99 -26.21 -13.92
CA VAL A 376 -3.33 -26.60 -13.40
C VAL A 376 -3.33 -27.81 -12.46
N ARG A 377 -2.41 -28.77 -12.64
CA ARG A 377 -2.42 -30.05 -11.88
C ARG A 377 -1.62 -30.03 -10.58
N GLN A 378 -0.74 -29.05 -10.39
CA GLN A 378 0.17 -28.95 -9.23
C GLN A 378 0.26 -27.52 -8.69
N ALA A 379 -0.78 -26.72 -8.90
CA ALA A 379 -0.73 -25.31 -8.59
C ALA A 379 -0.67 -25.04 -7.09
N ALA A 380 0.47 -24.52 -6.64
CA ALA A 380 0.72 -24.13 -5.26
C ALA A 380 -0.21 -22.98 -4.84
N SER A 381 -0.43 -22.01 -5.75
CA SER A 381 -1.33 -20.87 -5.58
C SER A 381 -2.29 -20.73 -6.75
N GLY A 382 -3.49 -20.20 -6.52
CA GLY A 382 -4.41 -19.89 -7.61
C GLY A 382 -5.68 -19.16 -7.20
N LEU A 383 -6.37 -18.65 -8.22
CA LEU A 383 -7.66 -17.99 -8.15
C LEU A 383 -8.64 -18.72 -9.08
N ALA A 384 -9.88 -18.87 -8.66
CA ALA A 384 -10.93 -19.44 -9.49
C ALA A 384 -12.27 -18.74 -9.29
N VAL A 385 -13.06 -18.70 -10.36
CA VAL A 385 -14.46 -18.27 -10.36
C VAL A 385 -15.29 -19.37 -10.99
N LEU A 386 -16.26 -19.90 -10.25
CA LEU A 386 -17.21 -20.87 -10.76
C LEU A 386 -18.40 -20.17 -11.42
N ARG A 387 -19.10 -20.91 -12.28
CA ARG A 387 -20.33 -20.46 -12.94
C ARG A 387 -21.44 -20.12 -11.96
N THR A 388 -21.43 -20.70 -10.76
CA THR A 388 -22.31 -20.37 -9.62
C THR A 388 -22.07 -18.95 -9.08
N GLY A 389 -20.97 -18.30 -9.47
CA GLY A 389 -20.47 -17.07 -8.87
C GLY A 389 -19.58 -17.30 -7.66
N GLN A 390 -19.32 -18.55 -7.25
CA GLN A 390 -18.36 -18.84 -6.18
C GLN A 390 -16.97 -18.35 -6.58
N ARG A 391 -16.33 -17.64 -5.65
CA ARG A 391 -14.99 -17.09 -5.81
C ARG A 391 -14.05 -17.84 -4.87
N SER A 392 -12.94 -18.35 -5.37
CA SER A 392 -12.02 -19.21 -4.61
C SER A 392 -10.57 -18.77 -4.78
N ALA A 393 -9.80 -18.76 -3.69
CA ALA A 393 -8.36 -18.49 -3.73
C ALA A 393 -7.64 -19.51 -2.84
N TRP A 394 -6.44 -19.92 -3.25
CA TRP A 394 -5.58 -20.76 -2.42
C TRP A 394 -4.12 -20.39 -2.54
N GLN A 395 -3.37 -20.56 -1.45
CA GLN A 395 -1.94 -20.25 -1.38
C GLN A 395 -1.23 -21.21 -0.42
N PRO A 396 0.05 -21.54 -0.64
CA PRO A 396 0.79 -22.40 0.26
C PRO A 396 0.88 -21.83 1.66
N LEU A 397 0.86 -22.71 2.64
CA LEU A 397 1.26 -22.38 4.00
C LEU A 397 2.81 -22.31 4.09
N PRO A 398 3.36 -21.51 5.02
CA PRO A 398 4.77 -21.62 5.40
C PRO A 398 5.11 -23.07 5.75
N HIS A 399 6.26 -23.55 5.30
CA HIS A 399 6.65 -24.94 5.50
C HIS A 399 8.17 -25.06 5.59
N ASP A 400 8.59 -26.13 6.25
CA ASP A 400 9.97 -26.59 6.32
C ASP A 400 10.05 -28.09 5.95
N GLY A 401 11.21 -28.71 6.17
CA GLY A 401 11.40 -30.14 5.91
C GLY A 401 10.48 -31.08 6.71
N MET A 402 9.75 -30.57 7.72
CA MET A 402 8.80 -31.34 8.53
C MET A 402 7.34 -31.12 8.14
N GLY A 403 7.07 -30.29 7.13
CA GLY A 403 5.73 -30.01 6.62
C GLY A 403 5.28 -28.57 6.87
N ALA A 404 4.00 -28.31 6.67
CA ALA A 404 3.43 -26.97 6.75
C ALA A 404 3.04 -26.54 8.16
N ILE A 405 2.97 -25.23 8.39
CA ILE A 405 2.67 -24.61 9.67
C ILE A 405 1.36 -23.83 9.59
N LEU A 406 0.45 -24.09 10.52
CA LEU A 406 -0.67 -23.23 10.87
C LEU A 406 -0.25 -22.36 12.04
N ASP A 407 0.18 -21.14 11.74
CA ASP A 407 0.58 -20.17 12.75
C ASP A 407 -0.59 -19.23 13.07
N PRO A 408 -1.15 -19.27 14.29
CA PRO A 408 -2.24 -18.39 14.70
C PRO A 408 -1.93 -16.90 14.56
N ALA A 409 -0.65 -16.50 14.60
CA ALA A 409 -0.24 -15.10 14.48
C ALA A 409 -0.17 -14.62 13.02
N VAL A 410 0.07 -15.52 12.06
CA VAL A 410 0.26 -15.17 10.63
C VAL A 410 -1.01 -15.46 9.82
N LEU A 411 -1.78 -16.47 10.20
CA LEU A 411 -3.00 -16.89 9.50
C LEU A 411 -4.01 -15.77 9.25
N PRO A 412 -4.34 -14.87 10.22
CA PRO A 412 -5.30 -13.80 9.98
C PRO A 412 -4.88 -12.87 8.83
N GLN A 413 -3.58 -12.56 8.72
CA GLN A 413 -3.06 -11.71 7.65
C GLN A 413 -3.16 -12.42 6.29
N GLN A 414 -2.76 -13.69 6.21
CA GLN A 414 -2.86 -14.47 4.99
C GLN A 414 -4.32 -14.61 4.54
N ILE A 415 -5.24 -14.89 5.46
CA ILE A 415 -6.69 -14.97 5.19
C ILE A 415 -7.23 -13.61 4.70
N SER A 416 -6.87 -12.50 5.34
CA SER A 416 -7.30 -11.16 4.94
C SER A 416 -6.79 -10.79 3.53
N GLN A 417 -5.57 -11.19 3.15
CA GLN A 417 -5.05 -11.01 1.79
C GLN A 417 -5.87 -11.79 0.75
N LEU A 418 -6.18 -13.06 1.01
CA LEU A 418 -7.01 -13.89 0.12
C LEU A 418 -8.43 -13.32 0.00
N LEU A 419 -9.05 -12.88 1.10
CA LEU A 419 -10.36 -12.22 1.08
C LEU A 419 -10.32 -10.90 0.28
N THR A 420 -9.23 -10.15 0.35
CA THR A 420 -9.04 -8.92 -0.45
C THR A 420 -9.03 -9.24 -1.94
N LEU A 421 -8.34 -10.30 -2.35
CA LEU A 421 -8.33 -10.75 -3.75
C LEU A 421 -9.73 -11.15 -4.21
N LEU A 422 -10.43 -11.95 -3.41
CA LEU A 422 -11.75 -12.47 -3.78
C LEU A 422 -12.85 -11.41 -3.83
N THR A 423 -12.70 -10.33 -3.06
CA THR A 423 -13.62 -9.18 -3.08
C THR A 423 -13.30 -8.18 -4.19
N ARG A 424 -12.08 -8.20 -4.76
CA ARG A 424 -11.67 -7.33 -5.90
C ARG A 424 -11.92 -7.94 -7.29
N LEU A 425 -12.46 -9.14 -7.34
CA LEU A 425 -12.75 -9.80 -8.62
C LEU A 425 -13.76 -8.99 -9.45
N PRO A 426 -13.56 -8.85 -10.78
CA PRO A 426 -14.38 -8.03 -11.67
C PRO A 426 -15.74 -8.71 -11.97
N LEU A 427 -16.53 -8.89 -10.92
CA LEU A 427 -17.84 -9.53 -10.89
C LEU A 427 -18.80 -8.66 -10.09
N SER A 428 -20.08 -8.73 -10.40
CA SER A 428 -21.10 -8.14 -9.55
C SER A 428 -21.08 -8.76 -8.16
N ASP A 429 -21.20 -7.92 -7.14
CA ASP A 429 -21.21 -8.38 -5.77
C ASP A 429 -22.57 -8.98 -5.38
N PRO A 430 -22.59 -10.22 -4.86
CA PRO A 430 -23.79 -10.79 -4.28
C PRO A 430 -24.16 -10.03 -3.00
N ARG A 431 -25.44 -10.08 -2.63
CA ARG A 431 -25.92 -9.46 -1.37
C ARG A 431 -25.22 -10.05 -0.16
N SER A 432 -25.20 -11.38 -0.10
CA SER A 432 -24.59 -12.14 0.99
C SER A 432 -23.70 -13.25 0.44
N VAL A 433 -22.69 -13.60 1.21
CA VAL A 433 -21.78 -14.71 0.94
C VAL A 433 -21.66 -15.62 2.15
N ALA A 434 -21.47 -16.90 1.89
CA ALA A 434 -21.05 -17.90 2.85
C ALA A 434 -19.55 -18.15 2.66
N LEU A 435 -18.79 -18.27 3.76
CA LEU A 435 -17.33 -18.38 3.73
C LEU A 435 -16.86 -19.80 4.10
N GLY A 436 -16.37 -20.55 3.12
CA GLY A 436 -15.66 -21.81 3.35
C GLY A 436 -14.16 -21.56 3.51
N ILE A 437 -13.52 -22.27 4.44
CA ILE A 437 -12.05 -22.22 4.62
C ILE A 437 -11.50 -23.63 4.87
N GLY A 438 -10.33 -23.93 4.33
CA GLY A 438 -9.70 -25.24 4.50
C GLY A 438 -8.21 -25.26 4.23
N VAL A 439 -7.60 -26.42 4.51
CA VAL A 439 -6.20 -26.72 4.22
C VAL A 439 -6.12 -28.04 3.49
N ASP A 440 -5.35 -28.04 2.41
CA ASP A 440 -5.21 -29.19 1.54
C ASP A 440 -3.84 -29.24 0.83
N PRO A 441 -3.09 -30.36 0.87
CA PRO A 441 -3.27 -31.49 1.80
C PRO A 441 -2.95 -31.09 3.25
N ALA A 442 -3.59 -31.76 4.22
CA ALA A 442 -3.45 -31.39 5.63
C ALA A 442 -2.63 -32.38 6.49
N MET A 443 -2.21 -33.53 5.95
CA MET A 443 -1.54 -34.60 6.73
C MET A 443 -0.25 -34.17 7.45
N THR A 444 0.56 -33.33 6.83
CA THR A 444 1.86 -32.88 7.36
C THR A 444 1.79 -31.47 7.95
N VAL A 445 0.59 -30.99 8.25
CA VAL A 445 0.38 -29.66 8.83
C VAL A 445 0.50 -29.75 10.35
N SER A 446 1.24 -28.83 10.97
CA SER A 446 1.27 -28.68 12.44
C SER A 446 0.86 -27.27 12.82
N GLU A 447 0.32 -27.11 14.02
CA GLU A 447 0.18 -25.77 14.62
C GLU A 447 1.50 -25.40 15.31
N ASP A 448 2.15 -24.31 14.88
CA ASP A 448 3.44 -23.84 15.40
C ASP A 448 3.69 -22.38 14.97
N GLU A 449 4.81 -21.79 15.40
CA GLU A 449 5.23 -20.44 14.98
C GLU A 449 6.16 -20.49 13.75
N VAL A 450 5.88 -19.69 12.73
CA VAL A 450 6.70 -19.56 11.52
C VAL A 450 8.13 -19.13 11.84
N SER A 451 8.31 -18.31 12.88
CA SER A 451 9.61 -17.83 13.37
C SER A 451 10.53 -18.95 13.87
N ARG A 452 10.00 -20.15 14.13
CA ARG A 452 10.76 -21.32 14.59
C ARG A 452 11.27 -22.22 13.47
N MET A 453 11.04 -21.84 12.20
CA MET A 453 11.58 -22.58 11.06
C MET A 453 13.10 -22.39 10.93
N PRO A 454 13.86 -23.42 10.53
CA PRO A 454 13.42 -24.80 10.34
C PRO A 454 13.23 -25.51 11.70
N ARG A 455 12.11 -26.21 11.87
CA ARG A 455 11.80 -26.92 13.12
C ARG A 455 12.67 -28.16 13.28
N SER A 456 13.03 -28.48 14.52
CA SER A 456 13.71 -29.73 14.89
C SER A 456 12.75 -30.83 15.34
N ARG A 457 11.49 -30.49 15.60
CA ARG A 457 10.39 -31.41 15.94
C ARG A 457 9.07 -30.82 15.44
N ALA A 458 8.15 -31.67 15.00
CA ALA A 458 6.81 -31.29 14.59
C ALA A 458 5.78 -32.33 15.09
N HIS A 459 4.55 -31.89 15.32
CA HIS A 459 3.42 -32.75 15.68
C HIS A 459 2.37 -32.65 14.58
N PRO A 460 2.54 -33.40 13.46
CA PRO A 460 1.69 -33.26 12.31
C PRO A 460 0.27 -33.77 12.59
N TRP A 461 -0.68 -33.18 11.87
CA TRP A 461 -2.08 -33.49 11.94
C TRP A 461 -2.40 -34.81 11.24
N MET A 462 -2.25 -35.90 11.96
CA MET A 462 -2.52 -37.25 11.45
C MET A 462 -4.03 -37.63 11.49
N ARG A 463 -4.93 -36.67 11.21
CA ARG A 463 -6.39 -36.90 11.28
C ARG A 463 -7.05 -37.11 9.91
N GLY A 464 -6.38 -36.75 8.83
CA GLY A 464 -6.81 -37.01 7.46
C GLY A 464 -6.13 -36.07 6.48
N ASP A 465 -6.52 -36.17 5.22
CA ASP A 465 -5.85 -35.44 4.14
C ASP A 465 -6.45 -34.07 3.89
N LEU A 466 -7.64 -33.79 4.44
CA LEU A 466 -8.42 -32.57 4.22
C LEU A 466 -8.89 -31.99 5.55
N LEU A 467 -8.56 -30.73 5.81
CA LEU A 467 -9.14 -29.93 6.89
C LEU A 467 -10.07 -28.90 6.26
N ARG A 468 -11.38 -28.98 6.51
CA ARG A 468 -12.36 -28.06 5.92
C ARG A 468 -13.38 -27.61 6.96
N VAL A 469 -13.66 -26.31 6.97
CA VAL A 469 -14.74 -25.69 7.72
C VAL A 469 -15.80 -25.29 6.71
N GLN A 470 -16.93 -25.98 6.76
CA GLN A 470 -18.11 -25.63 5.96
C GLN A 470 -18.79 -24.38 6.54
N PRO A 471 -19.30 -23.47 5.70
CA PRO A 471 -20.07 -22.34 6.19
C PRO A 471 -21.45 -22.77 6.66
N ASP A 472 -21.81 -22.34 7.86
CA ASP A 472 -23.15 -22.43 8.46
C ASP A 472 -23.81 -21.05 8.61
N GLU A 473 -23.06 -19.98 8.34
CA GLU A 473 -23.49 -18.59 8.41
C GLU A 473 -23.11 -17.84 7.13
N THR A 474 -23.82 -16.74 6.90
CA THR A 474 -23.59 -15.77 5.85
C THR A 474 -23.32 -14.40 6.45
N LEU A 475 -22.69 -13.54 5.66
CA LEU A 475 -22.56 -12.12 5.94
C LEU A 475 -22.76 -11.34 4.64
N THR A 476 -23.08 -10.06 4.74
CA THR A 476 -23.21 -9.23 3.55
C THR A 476 -21.84 -8.99 2.91
N MET A 477 -21.80 -8.76 1.59
CA MET A 477 -20.54 -8.40 0.93
C MET A 477 -19.97 -7.08 1.47
N THR A 478 -20.84 -6.15 1.88
CA THR A 478 -20.45 -4.90 2.54
C THR A 478 -19.80 -5.15 3.88
N ASP A 479 -20.35 -6.03 4.71
CA ASP A 479 -19.76 -6.37 6.01
C ASP A 479 -18.42 -7.08 5.84
N LEU A 480 -18.31 -7.98 4.86
CA LEU A 480 -17.06 -8.67 4.53
C LEU A 480 -15.97 -7.67 4.12
N THR A 481 -16.31 -6.72 3.24
CA THR A 481 -15.34 -5.73 2.73
C THR A 481 -14.95 -4.70 3.78
N SER A 482 -15.88 -4.30 4.65
CA SER A 482 -15.67 -3.28 5.69
C SER A 482 -14.97 -3.83 6.94
N ASN A 483 -15.13 -5.12 7.24
CA ASN A 483 -14.63 -5.75 8.46
C ASN A 483 -13.71 -6.95 8.18
N ARG A 484 -12.95 -6.88 7.08
CA ARG A 484 -12.18 -8.02 6.55
C ARG A 484 -11.24 -8.66 7.56
N ASP A 485 -10.53 -7.84 8.35
CA ASP A 485 -9.56 -8.34 9.33
C ASP A 485 -10.26 -9.10 10.47
N SER A 486 -11.39 -8.59 10.98
CA SER A 486 -12.21 -9.30 11.97
C SER A 486 -12.82 -10.59 11.42
N VAL A 487 -13.23 -10.59 10.15
CA VAL A 487 -13.66 -11.83 9.47
C VAL A 487 -12.51 -12.83 9.36
N ALA A 488 -11.30 -12.35 9.07
CA ALA A 488 -10.11 -13.20 8.97
C ALA A 488 -9.71 -13.81 10.32
N GLU A 489 -9.80 -13.05 11.40
CA GLU A 489 -9.63 -13.55 12.77
C GLU A 489 -10.66 -14.65 13.10
N GLU A 490 -11.93 -14.43 12.77
CA GLU A 490 -13.00 -15.41 12.99
C GLU A 490 -12.76 -16.69 12.18
N LEU A 491 -12.42 -16.58 10.89
CA LEU A 491 -12.08 -17.75 10.06
C LEU A 491 -10.85 -18.50 10.57
N THR A 492 -9.84 -17.78 11.09
CA THR A 492 -8.66 -18.38 11.74
C THR A 492 -9.08 -19.19 12.96
N ALA A 493 -9.91 -18.61 13.83
CA ALA A 493 -10.43 -19.28 15.01
C ALA A 493 -11.22 -20.54 14.65
N ARG A 494 -12.09 -20.47 13.64
CA ARG A 494 -12.85 -21.64 13.14
C ARG A 494 -11.93 -22.74 12.62
N LEU A 495 -10.92 -22.37 11.81
CA LEU A 495 -9.96 -23.31 11.24
C LEU A 495 -9.12 -24.01 12.32
N LEU A 496 -8.55 -23.24 13.26
CA LEU A 496 -7.75 -23.79 14.36
C LEU A 496 -8.59 -24.63 15.32
N ASN A 497 -9.83 -24.22 15.61
CA ASN A 497 -10.74 -25.05 16.40
C ASN A 497 -11.01 -26.38 15.69
N SER A 498 -11.25 -26.36 14.37
CA SER A 498 -11.40 -27.59 13.58
C SER A 498 -10.13 -28.45 13.56
N PHE A 499 -8.95 -27.83 13.50
CA PHE A 499 -7.66 -28.53 13.57
C PHE A 499 -7.48 -29.25 14.91
N ARG A 500 -7.77 -28.55 16.02
CA ARG A 500 -7.59 -29.04 17.40
C ARG A 500 -8.64 -30.08 17.80
N LYS A 501 -9.88 -30.02 17.28
CA LYS A 501 -10.99 -30.93 17.62
C LYS A 501 -10.60 -32.42 17.52
N PRO A 502 -10.66 -33.20 18.62
CA PRO A 502 -10.27 -34.60 18.61
C PRO A 502 -11.03 -35.40 17.54
N LYS A 503 -10.38 -36.40 16.94
CA LYS A 503 -11.04 -37.37 16.05
C LYS A 503 -12.23 -37.94 16.83
N ARG A 504 -13.47 -37.66 16.40
CA ARG A 504 -14.62 -38.43 16.89
C ARG A 504 -14.36 -39.87 16.50
N GLY A 505 -14.16 -40.73 17.49
CA GLY A 505 -13.97 -42.16 17.26
C GLY A 505 -15.19 -42.70 16.52
N PHE A 506 -14.91 -43.33 15.38
CA PHE A 506 -15.71 -44.41 14.82
C PHE A 506 -14.78 -45.60 14.67
#